data_AF-A0A5E6VWA8-F1
#
_entry.id   AF-A0A5E6VWA8-F1
#
_cell.length_a   1.000
_cell.length_b   1.000
_cell.length_c   1.000
_cell.angle_alpha   90.00
_cell.angle_beta   90.00
_cell.angle_gamma   90.00
#
_symmetry.space_group_name_H-M   'P 1'
#
loop_
_entity.id
_entity.type
_entity.pdbx_description
1 polymer ?
#
loop_
_entity_poly.entity_id
_entity_poly.type
_entity_poly.pdbx_seq_one_letter_code
_entity_poly.pdbx_strand_id
1 'polypeptide(L)'
;MLDANIHHSLNTLTASQTAKLLVMHHGIDAFGYKYDSVGDAPNGLVTLEDLASMSGEDLDQLYDESSHDDAVNEVRYSAVAAPGVPSWCHYSWERNYDVDVKAFILPDGRALAFCEMSGGGKHGEPDAYPWVEEAKFIKVSGVEERVIKTYKFEDIPEASEVTP
;
A
#
# COMPACT_ATOMS: atom_id res chain seq x y z
N MET A 1 2.77 7.17 -6.16
CA MET A 1 1.32 6.96 -6.42
C MET A 1 1.22 6.25 -7.75
N LEU A 2 0.49 5.14 -7.84
CA LEU A 2 0.35 4.31 -9.05
C LEU A 2 0.15 5.18 -10.31
N ASP A 3 1.15 5.22 -11.18
CA ASP A 3 1.08 5.98 -12.43
C ASP A 3 0.04 5.39 -13.38
N ALA A 4 -0.41 6.22 -14.32
CA ALA A 4 -1.38 5.86 -15.37
C ALA A 4 -0.95 4.65 -16.23
N ASN A 5 0.31 4.23 -16.17
CA ASN A 5 0.81 3.09 -16.94
C ASN A 5 0.36 1.72 -16.41
N ILE A 6 -0.21 1.65 -15.21
CA ILE A 6 -0.66 0.38 -14.60
C ILE A 6 -2.08 -0.03 -15.07
N HIS A 7 -2.75 0.83 -15.84
CA HIS A 7 -4.16 0.65 -16.23
C HIS A 7 -4.47 -0.61 -17.06
N HIS A 8 -3.53 -1.11 -17.89
CA HIS A 8 -3.85 -2.24 -18.77
C HIS A 8 -3.90 -3.58 -18.01
N SER A 9 -3.00 -3.77 -17.05
CA SER A 9 -2.84 -5.04 -16.33
C SER A 9 -3.74 -5.16 -15.10
N LEU A 10 -4.22 -4.05 -14.53
CA LEU A 10 -5.09 -4.09 -13.34
C LEU A 10 -6.34 -4.95 -13.53
N ASN A 11 -6.91 -5.00 -14.74
CA ASN A 11 -8.13 -5.76 -15.00
C ASN A 11 -7.92 -7.27 -15.11
N THR A 12 -6.69 -7.74 -15.28
CA THR A 12 -6.36 -9.16 -15.47
C THR A 12 -5.67 -9.78 -14.25
N LEU A 13 -5.03 -8.97 -13.41
CA LEU A 13 -4.31 -9.43 -12.23
C LEU A 13 -5.26 -9.72 -11.05
N THR A 14 -4.92 -10.75 -10.28
CA THR A 14 -5.53 -11.00 -8.97
C THR A 14 -5.11 -9.92 -7.95
N ALA A 15 -5.76 -9.88 -6.80
CA ALA A 15 -5.39 -8.93 -5.75
C ALA A 15 -3.95 -9.15 -5.25
N SER A 16 -3.55 -10.41 -5.02
CA SER A 16 -2.18 -10.76 -4.65
C SER A 16 -1.17 -10.30 -5.70
N GLN A 17 -1.43 -10.59 -6.98
CA GLN A 17 -0.57 -10.12 -8.07
C GLN A 17 -0.49 -8.59 -8.14
N THR A 18 -1.59 -7.87 -7.94
CA THR A 18 -1.55 -6.40 -7.86
C THR A 18 -0.74 -5.90 -6.66
N ALA A 19 -0.79 -6.60 -5.52
CA ALA A 19 0.06 -6.30 -4.36
C ALA A 19 1.56 -6.52 -4.68
N LYS A 20 1.90 -7.64 -5.33
CA LYS A 20 3.27 -7.94 -5.80
C LYS A 20 3.78 -6.87 -6.77
N LEU A 21 2.94 -6.48 -7.74
CA LEU A 21 3.26 -5.39 -8.69
C LEU A 21 3.56 -4.08 -7.96
N LEU A 22 2.74 -3.71 -6.97
CA LEU A 22 2.93 -2.52 -6.15
C LEU A 22 4.27 -2.53 -5.41
N VAL A 23 4.61 -3.65 -4.78
CA VAL A 23 5.87 -3.84 -4.06
C VAL A 23 7.05 -3.72 -5.00
N MET A 24 7.05 -4.44 -6.13
CA MET A 24 8.16 -4.41 -7.08
C MET A 24 8.33 -3.04 -7.75
N HIS A 25 7.22 -2.40 -8.12
CA HIS A 25 7.24 -1.04 -8.66
C HIS A 25 7.88 -0.08 -7.66
N HIS A 26 7.47 -0.14 -6.38
CA HIS A 26 8.05 0.70 -5.33
C HIS A 26 9.53 0.35 -5.07
N GLY A 27 9.90 -0.94 -5.14
CA GLY A 27 11.28 -1.40 -5.05
C GLY A 27 12.19 -0.78 -6.12
N ILE A 28 11.75 -0.73 -7.38
CA ILE A 28 12.52 -0.06 -8.45
C ILE A 28 12.56 1.46 -8.21
N ASP A 29 11.40 2.08 -8.01
CA ASP A 29 11.25 3.55 -7.98
C ASP A 29 11.93 4.19 -6.76
N ALA A 30 11.72 3.64 -5.56
CA ALA A 30 12.19 4.23 -4.31
C ALA A 30 13.54 3.65 -3.85
N PHE A 31 13.80 2.37 -4.10
CA PHE A 31 14.99 1.66 -3.61
C PHE A 31 16.01 1.31 -4.69
N GLY A 32 15.68 1.49 -5.97
CA GLY A 32 16.57 1.14 -7.08
C GLY A 32 16.84 -0.35 -7.21
N TYR A 33 15.89 -1.20 -6.79
CA TYR A 33 15.98 -2.64 -6.95
C TYR A 33 16.13 -3.02 -8.42
N LYS A 34 16.87 -4.11 -8.64
CA LYS A 34 17.19 -4.64 -9.95
C LYS A 34 16.67 -6.07 -10.02
N TYR A 35 15.69 -6.26 -10.89
CA TYR A 35 15.12 -7.57 -11.15
C TYR A 35 15.67 -8.09 -12.48
N ASP A 36 16.14 -9.33 -12.47
CA ASP A 36 16.53 -10.02 -13.70
C ASP A 36 15.28 -10.45 -14.45
N SER A 37 15.30 -10.31 -15.78
CA SER A 37 14.21 -10.75 -16.64
C SER A 37 13.93 -12.25 -16.47
N VAL A 38 12.66 -12.61 -16.34
CA VAL A 38 12.19 -14.00 -16.25
C VAL A 38 11.82 -14.53 -17.65
N GLY A 39 12.04 -15.82 -17.90
CA GLY A 39 11.62 -16.50 -19.13
C GLY A 39 12.48 -16.19 -20.37
N ASP A 40 11.84 -16.17 -21.55
CA ASP A 40 12.50 -15.89 -22.85
C ASP A 40 12.69 -14.38 -23.12
N ALA A 41 12.44 -13.54 -22.12
CA ALA A 41 12.63 -12.10 -22.23
C ALA A 41 14.11 -11.78 -22.51
N PRO A 42 14.40 -10.76 -23.35
CA PRO A 42 15.78 -10.42 -23.70
C PRO A 42 16.57 -10.07 -22.44
N ASN A 43 17.68 -10.79 -22.21
CA ASN A 43 18.61 -10.58 -21.09
C ASN A 43 18.75 -9.10 -20.74
N GLY A 44 18.10 -8.66 -19.66
CA GLY A 44 17.98 -7.26 -19.31
C GLY A 44 17.36 -7.08 -17.93
N LEU A 45 17.54 -5.89 -17.37
CA LEU A 45 16.89 -5.50 -16.13
C LEU A 45 15.43 -5.15 -16.43
N VAL A 46 14.52 -5.69 -15.63
CA VAL A 46 13.09 -5.35 -15.71
C VAL A 46 12.90 -3.87 -15.40
N THR A 47 12.22 -3.15 -16.28
CA THR A 47 11.83 -1.75 -16.07
C THR A 47 10.42 -1.63 -15.48
N LEU A 48 10.03 -0.42 -15.05
CA LEU A 48 8.66 -0.15 -14.61
C LEU A 48 7.61 -0.43 -15.72
N GLU A 49 7.96 -0.19 -16.98
CA GLU A 49 7.09 -0.47 -18.13
C GLU A 49 6.93 -1.98 -18.37
N ASP A 50 8.01 -2.75 -18.16
CA ASP A 50 7.97 -4.21 -18.26
C ASP A 50 7.09 -4.80 -17.15
N LEU A 51 7.27 -4.37 -15.90
CA LEU A 51 6.43 -4.78 -14.76
C LEU A 51 4.95 -4.50 -15.03
N ALA A 52 4.64 -3.30 -15.55
CA ALA A 52 3.26 -2.90 -15.83
C ALA A 52 2.61 -3.73 -16.93
N SER A 53 3.38 -4.41 -17.78
CA SER A 53 2.88 -5.22 -18.91
C SER A 53 3.02 -6.73 -18.68
N MET A 54 3.60 -7.13 -17.54
CA MET A 54 3.93 -8.52 -17.22
C MET A 54 2.67 -9.35 -16.99
N SER A 55 2.71 -10.64 -17.38
CA SER A 55 1.64 -11.57 -17.06
C SER A 55 1.59 -11.84 -15.56
N GLY A 56 0.44 -12.29 -15.05
CA GLY A 56 0.33 -12.64 -13.62
C GLY A 56 1.28 -13.77 -13.20
N GLU A 57 1.51 -14.74 -14.08
CA GLU A 57 2.41 -15.88 -13.81
C GLU A 57 3.88 -15.44 -13.75
N ASP A 58 4.32 -14.62 -14.71
CA ASP A 58 5.69 -14.09 -14.72
C ASP A 58 5.93 -13.16 -13.51
N LEU A 59 4.91 -12.38 -13.14
CA LEU A 59 4.95 -11.50 -11.98
C LEU A 59 5.07 -12.29 -10.67
N ASP A 60 4.32 -13.38 -10.55
CA ASP A 60 4.41 -14.29 -9.42
C ASP A 60 5.80 -14.91 -9.33
N GLN A 61 6.34 -15.41 -10.45
CA GLN A 61 7.68 -15.99 -10.49
C GLN A 61 8.76 -14.97 -10.13
N LEU A 62 8.73 -13.77 -10.72
CA LEU A 62 9.72 -12.72 -10.45
C LEU A 62 9.72 -12.30 -8.98
N TYR A 63 8.52 -12.18 -8.40
CA TYR A 63 8.35 -11.83 -7.00
C TYR A 63 8.89 -12.94 -6.07
N ASP A 64 8.64 -14.20 -6.39
CA ASP A 64 9.08 -15.32 -5.54
C ASP A 64 10.60 -15.54 -5.63
N GLU A 65 11.23 -15.16 -6.75
CA GLU A 65 12.68 -15.31 -6.99
C GLU A 65 13.53 -14.13 -6.50
N SER A 66 12.91 -13.00 -6.12
CA SER A 66 13.62 -11.76 -5.77
C SER A 66 13.44 -11.33 -4.30
N SER A 67 14.32 -10.46 -3.81
CA SER A 67 14.22 -9.88 -2.45
C SER A 67 13.45 -8.56 -2.46
N HIS A 68 12.58 -8.35 -1.46
CA HIS A 68 11.63 -7.24 -1.44
C HIS A 68 11.49 -6.55 -0.07
N ASP A 69 12.30 -6.93 0.93
CA ASP A 69 11.99 -6.72 2.35
C ASP A 69 11.70 -5.26 2.72
N ASP A 70 12.48 -4.30 2.21
CA ASP A 70 12.24 -2.88 2.51
C ASP A 70 10.99 -2.36 1.78
N ALA A 71 10.83 -2.74 0.51
CA ALA A 71 9.71 -2.31 -0.33
C ALA A 71 8.37 -2.86 0.19
N VAL A 72 8.32 -4.12 0.64
CA VAL A 72 7.12 -4.73 1.24
C VAL A 72 6.63 -3.90 2.42
N ASN A 73 7.55 -3.51 3.30
CA ASN A 73 7.21 -2.78 4.52
C ASN A 73 6.81 -1.34 4.23
N GLU A 74 7.53 -0.64 3.36
CA GLU A 74 7.18 0.75 3.00
C GLU A 74 5.83 0.81 2.30
N VAL A 75 5.57 -0.10 1.35
CA VAL A 75 4.26 -0.21 0.70
C VAL A 75 3.20 -0.47 1.76
N ARG A 76 3.33 -1.53 2.58
CA ARG A 76 2.37 -1.88 3.64
C ARG A 76 1.97 -0.67 4.51
N TYR A 77 2.94 0.13 4.95
CA TYR A 77 2.68 1.26 5.84
C TYR A 77 2.15 2.53 5.14
N SER A 78 2.25 2.61 3.81
CA SER A 78 1.71 3.73 3.02
C SER A 78 0.21 3.64 2.73
N ALA A 79 -0.41 2.48 2.98
CA ALA A 79 -1.84 2.26 2.73
C ALA A 79 -2.73 3.07 3.69
N VAL A 80 -3.91 3.47 3.20
CA VAL A 80 -4.89 4.19 4.02
C VAL A 80 -5.75 3.21 4.82
N ALA A 81 -6.24 3.64 5.99
CA ALA A 81 -7.19 2.84 6.75
C ALA A 81 -8.50 2.62 5.97
N ALA A 82 -9.06 1.40 6.04
CA ALA A 82 -10.32 1.03 5.41
C ALA A 82 -11.38 0.68 6.49
N PRO A 83 -11.85 1.68 7.26
CA PRO A 83 -12.77 1.44 8.37
C PRO A 83 -14.09 0.84 7.88
N GLY A 84 -14.67 -0.05 8.71
CA GLY A 84 -15.95 -0.71 8.42
C GLY A 84 -15.84 -1.97 7.55
N VAL A 85 -14.65 -2.29 7.04
CA VAL A 85 -14.35 -3.60 6.43
C VAL A 85 -13.93 -4.57 7.54
N PRO A 86 -14.63 -5.70 7.74
CA PRO A 86 -14.19 -6.70 8.71
C PRO A 86 -12.84 -7.30 8.31
N SER A 87 -11.97 -7.52 9.29
CA SER A 87 -10.73 -8.27 9.05
C SER A 87 -11.07 -9.71 8.63
N TRP A 88 -10.20 -10.27 7.79
CA TRP A 88 -10.27 -11.67 7.35
C TRP A 88 -9.00 -12.44 7.69
N CYS A 89 -8.18 -11.87 8.57
CA CYS A 89 -7.16 -12.65 9.21
C CYS A 89 -7.83 -13.83 9.92
N HIS A 90 -7.26 -15.01 9.72
CA HIS A 90 -7.79 -16.27 10.23
C HIS A 90 -6.72 -17.04 11.02
N TYR A 91 -5.58 -16.41 11.25
CA TYR A 91 -4.49 -17.01 11.99
C TYR A 91 -4.73 -16.94 13.49
N SER A 92 -4.65 -18.09 14.16
CA SER A 92 -4.91 -18.17 15.60
C SER A 92 -4.01 -17.27 16.47
N TRP A 93 -2.84 -16.86 15.95
CA TRP A 93 -1.88 -15.99 16.61
C TRP A 93 -2.22 -14.50 16.49
N GLU A 94 -3.23 -14.12 15.70
CA GLU A 94 -3.71 -12.74 15.54
C GLU A 94 -4.11 -12.09 16.87
N ARG A 95 -4.58 -12.89 17.84
CA ARG A 95 -5.02 -12.43 19.18
C ARG A 95 -3.94 -11.71 19.98
N ASN A 96 -2.68 -11.80 19.54
CA ASN A 96 -1.54 -11.16 20.16
C ASN A 96 -1.18 -9.81 19.50
N TYR A 97 -1.91 -9.43 18.44
CA TYR A 97 -1.66 -8.26 17.61
C TYR A 97 -2.93 -7.42 17.48
N ASP A 98 -2.73 -6.14 17.19
CA ASP A 98 -3.81 -5.29 16.70
C ASP A 98 -3.94 -5.54 15.19
N VAL A 99 -5.15 -5.82 14.72
CA VAL A 99 -5.43 -6.13 13.31
C VAL A 99 -6.38 -5.09 12.73
N ASP A 100 -5.86 -4.26 11.85
CA ASP A 100 -6.62 -3.28 11.09
C ASP A 100 -6.77 -3.73 9.62
N VAL A 101 -7.74 -3.18 8.90
CA VAL A 101 -7.82 -3.33 7.44
C VAL A 101 -7.33 -2.04 6.80
N LYS A 102 -6.35 -2.17 5.90
CA LYS A 102 -5.83 -1.07 5.09
C LYS A 102 -6.08 -1.32 3.63
N ALA A 103 -6.04 -0.26 2.83
CA ALA A 103 -6.22 -0.36 1.39
C ALA A 103 -5.46 0.70 0.60
N PHE A 104 -5.16 0.36 -0.66
CA PHE A 104 -4.76 1.30 -1.70
C PHE A 104 -5.94 1.55 -2.62
N ILE A 105 -6.23 2.82 -2.91
CA ILE A 105 -7.22 3.16 -3.92
C ILE A 105 -6.54 3.02 -5.29
N LEU A 106 -7.07 2.14 -6.13
CA LEU A 106 -6.55 1.87 -7.45
C LEU A 106 -7.10 2.90 -8.46
N PRO A 107 -6.36 3.19 -9.54
CA PRO A 107 -6.79 4.14 -10.57
C PRO A 107 -8.12 3.79 -11.27
N ASP A 108 -8.54 2.52 -11.22
CA ASP A 108 -9.81 2.05 -11.79
C ASP A 108 -11.00 2.18 -10.82
N GLY A 109 -10.78 2.72 -9.62
CA GLY A 109 -11.80 2.93 -8.59
C GLY A 109 -12.05 1.73 -7.68
N ARG A 110 -11.41 0.57 -7.91
CA ARG A 110 -11.34 -0.50 -6.91
C ARG A 110 -10.36 -0.10 -5.80
N ALA A 111 -10.38 -0.80 -4.68
CA ALA A 111 -9.33 -0.70 -3.69
C ALA A 111 -8.71 -2.06 -3.43
N LEU A 112 -7.38 -2.10 -3.37
CA LEU A 112 -6.62 -3.28 -2.96
C LEU A 112 -6.47 -3.23 -1.44
N ALA A 113 -7.16 -4.12 -0.73
CA ALA A 113 -7.17 -4.14 0.72
C ALA A 113 -6.46 -5.37 1.29
N PHE A 114 -5.92 -5.23 2.49
CA PHE A 114 -5.21 -6.28 3.22
C PHE A 114 -5.40 -6.07 4.73
N CYS A 115 -5.28 -7.15 5.51
CA CYS A 115 -5.18 -7.01 6.95
C CYS A 115 -3.76 -6.56 7.29
N GLU A 116 -3.62 -5.53 8.12
CA GLU A 116 -2.34 -5.08 8.65
C GLU A 116 -2.28 -5.42 10.12
N MET A 117 -1.21 -6.11 10.51
CA MET A 117 -0.95 -6.43 11.91
C MET A 117 0.08 -5.49 12.47
N SER A 118 -0.18 -5.00 13.68
CA SER A 118 0.75 -4.18 14.44
C SER A 118 0.77 -4.60 15.91
N GLY A 119 1.75 -4.11 16.67
CA GLY A 119 1.89 -4.45 18.09
C GLY A 119 2.67 -5.75 18.34
N GLY A 120 2.20 -6.59 19.27
CA GLY A 120 2.87 -7.84 19.65
C GLY A 120 4.05 -7.71 20.65
N GLY A 121 4.40 -6.49 21.04
CA GLY A 121 5.48 -6.21 22.01
C GLY A 121 6.87 -6.51 21.45
N LYS A 122 7.88 -6.56 22.33
CA LYS A 122 9.31 -6.70 21.95
C LYS A 122 9.62 -7.99 21.16
N HIS A 123 8.79 -9.02 21.29
CA HIS A 123 8.96 -10.32 20.64
C HIS A 123 7.86 -10.59 19.59
N GLY A 124 7.11 -9.55 19.21
CA GLY A 124 6.12 -9.64 18.15
C GLY A 124 6.81 -9.65 16.80
N GLU A 125 6.25 -10.44 15.88
CA GLU A 125 6.63 -10.50 14.47
C GLU A 125 5.39 -10.16 13.63
N PRO A 126 4.88 -8.92 13.70
CA PRO A 126 3.72 -8.50 12.91
C PRO A 126 3.96 -8.65 11.39
N ASP A 127 5.22 -8.63 10.98
CA ASP A 127 5.68 -8.77 9.59
C ASP A 127 5.54 -10.20 9.06
N ALA A 128 5.29 -11.18 9.93
CA ALA A 128 5.03 -12.55 9.53
C ALA A 128 3.66 -12.75 8.87
N TYR A 129 2.76 -11.75 8.93
CA TYR A 129 1.47 -11.84 8.24
C TYR A 129 1.65 -11.66 6.72
N PRO A 130 1.22 -12.65 5.89
CA PRO A 130 1.41 -12.65 4.44
C PRO A 130 0.38 -11.75 3.74
N TRP A 131 0.49 -10.43 3.97
CA TRP A 131 -0.51 -9.46 3.52
C TRP A 131 -0.61 -9.36 2.00
N VAL A 132 0.49 -9.62 1.29
CA VAL A 132 0.56 -9.60 -0.18
C VAL A 132 -0.32 -10.72 -0.73
N GLU A 133 -0.14 -11.93 -0.23
CA GLU A 133 -0.83 -13.13 -0.66
C GLU A 133 -2.32 -13.10 -0.29
N GLU A 134 -2.65 -12.50 0.86
CA GLU A 134 -4.02 -12.42 1.37
C GLU A 134 -4.78 -11.16 0.96
N ALA A 135 -4.19 -10.32 0.10
CA ALA A 135 -4.83 -9.12 -0.40
C ALA A 135 -6.15 -9.45 -1.13
N LYS A 136 -7.11 -8.53 -1.06
CA LYS A 136 -8.43 -8.64 -1.69
C LYS A 136 -8.82 -7.34 -2.37
N PHE A 137 -9.54 -7.44 -3.48
CA PHE A 137 -10.22 -6.27 -4.02
C PHE A 137 -11.48 -5.98 -3.22
N ILE A 138 -11.64 -4.73 -2.80
CA ILE A 138 -12.86 -4.21 -2.22
C ILE A 138 -13.38 -3.04 -3.05
N LYS A 139 -14.65 -2.71 -2.87
CA LYS A 139 -15.30 -1.57 -3.53
C LYS A 139 -15.20 -0.34 -2.65
N VAL A 140 -14.80 0.78 -3.24
CA VAL A 140 -14.95 2.10 -2.62
C VAL A 140 -16.42 2.51 -2.73
N SER A 141 -17.13 2.59 -1.61
CA SER A 141 -18.58 2.89 -1.57
C SER A 141 -18.89 4.39 -1.47
N GLY A 142 -17.93 5.22 -1.09
CA GLY A 142 -18.06 6.68 -0.97
C GLY A 142 -16.81 7.31 -0.37
N VAL A 143 -16.73 8.63 -0.43
CA VAL A 143 -15.65 9.43 0.20
C VAL A 143 -16.31 10.41 1.16
N GLU A 144 -15.95 10.33 2.45
CA GLU A 144 -16.34 11.33 3.44
C GLU A 144 -15.16 12.27 3.70
N GLU A 145 -15.30 13.54 3.34
CA GLU A 145 -14.30 14.57 3.64
C GLU A 145 -14.65 15.27 4.96
N ARG A 146 -13.69 15.33 5.90
CA ARG A 146 -13.82 16.12 7.13
C ARG A 146 -12.86 17.31 7.08
N VAL A 147 -13.41 18.52 7.19
CA VAL A 147 -12.63 19.76 7.26
C VAL A 147 -12.23 20.05 8.71
N ILE A 148 -10.94 19.96 9.03
CA ILE A 148 -10.41 20.37 10.34
C ILE A 148 -9.93 21.82 10.25
N LYS A 149 -10.56 22.73 11.00
CA LYS A 149 -10.12 24.13 11.13
C LYS A 149 -9.31 24.30 12.41
N THR A 150 -8.06 24.75 12.28
CA THR A 150 -7.24 25.16 13.41
C THR A 150 -7.18 26.68 13.44
N TYR A 151 -7.72 27.29 14.50
CA TYR A 151 -7.67 28.74 14.70
C TYR A 151 -6.45 29.08 15.56
N LYS A 152 -5.73 30.12 15.15
CA LYS A 152 -4.74 30.79 15.98
C LYS A 152 -5.32 32.13 16.39
N PHE A 153 -5.27 32.43 17.68
CA PHE A 153 -5.77 33.68 18.24
C PHE A 153 -4.58 34.49 18.77
N GLU A 154 -4.67 35.80 18.63
CA GLU A 154 -3.69 36.77 19.15
C GLU A 154 -4.46 37.83 19.93
N ASP A 155 -3.84 38.41 20.95
CA ASP A 155 -4.43 39.50 21.73
C ASP A 155 -4.57 40.76 20.88
N ILE A 156 -5.69 41.45 21.05
CA ILE A 156 -5.87 42.78 20.48
C ILE A 156 -5.24 43.77 21.46
N PRO A 157 -4.21 44.55 21.07
CA PRO A 157 -3.63 45.55 21.94
C PRO A 157 -4.69 46.60 22.32
N GLU A 158 -4.79 46.92 23.61
CA GLU A 158 -5.71 47.93 24.12
C GLU A 158 -5.46 49.26 23.40
N ALA A 159 -6.54 49.83 22.84
CA ALA A 159 -6.49 51.15 22.24
C ALA A 159 -6.07 52.15 23.32
N SER A 160 -5.02 52.92 23.04
CA SER A 160 -4.51 53.95 23.94
C SER A 160 -5.66 54.87 24.34
N GLU A 161 -5.92 55.00 25.64
CA GLU A 161 -6.96 55.87 26.17
C GLU A 161 -6.81 57.26 25.55
N VAL A 162 -7.85 57.71 24.84
CA VAL A 162 -7.92 59.06 24.31
C VAL A 162 -7.97 59.99 25.50
N THR A 163 -6.85 60.67 25.77
CA THR A 163 -6.78 61.66 26.84
C THR A 163 -7.68 62.85 26.47
N PRO A 164 -8.60 63.28 27.35
CA PRO A 164 -9.61 64.32 27.05
C PRO A 164 -9.01 65.72 26.81
#